data_AF-A0A1G2MZA7-F1
#
_entry.id   AF-A0A1G2MZA7-F1
#
_cell.length_a   1.000
_cell.length_b   1.000
_cell.length_c   1.000
_cell.angle_alpha   90.00
_cell.angle_beta   90.00
_cell.angle_gamma   90.00
#
_symmetry.space_group_name_H-M   'P 1'
#
loop_
_entity.id
_entity.type
_entity.pdbx_description
1 polymer ?
#
loop_
_entity_poly.entity_id
_entity_poly.type
_entity_poly.pdbx_seq_one_letter_code
_entity_poly.pdbx_strand_id
1 'polypeptide(L)'
;MPRRVQDIIPNSNRSIRNIPLERSSIIVPLQPPKKKLGSSILAQMRQPEEKTNEHELEPRNDTRKKTNFPEMKMPIMPPRKMRKSGAKKWLFLLMSIVVIIAIAGYIASVYFSRASFVIVPKTVPFSVNSTYISQSTQGKGVLMYELASIKGDSAVTVPATDGPKISTSAKGKITIYNNFSVQSQRLIAGTRFADDKGRVYRLSSSVVVPGYNKVGSTITPGTLSASVVADQAGESYNITKIDPISDFKIVAYKGNPKYESIYGRLATDITGGFMGTKKTINPAVLASTTATLQSKIVSDLLAKLKTSVPDGYIMYPNAYVPIFSAPVIGGTDPRSATVTLQGTVYGILFERSGLVARVAGEQSVAIFDDFSYETPGLDSLDFSIANIKDFSPEKKNTLIIKLKGDAMLVGTIPINSLKTKLAGLSLAETSSVLRSFKSVIEIEKSSGYVTPPWSKVPSNPDRITIEVLTK
;
A
#
# COMPACT_ATOMS: atom_id res chain seq x y z
N MET A 1 -45.23 42.77 -10.88
CA MET A 1 -46.34 41.96 -10.34
C MET A 1 -47.58 42.18 -11.20
N PRO A 2 -48.56 41.26 -11.24
CA PRO A 2 -48.60 39.88 -10.72
C PRO A 2 -48.33 38.87 -11.87
N ARG A 3 -48.68 37.56 -11.90
CA ARG A 3 -49.30 36.59 -10.96
C ARG A 3 -48.34 35.39 -10.72
N ARG A 4 -48.88 34.24 -10.32
CA ARG A 4 -48.28 32.97 -9.87
C ARG A 4 -48.45 31.83 -10.89
N VAL A 5 -47.46 30.94 -11.03
CA VAL A 5 -47.43 29.50 -10.61
C VAL A 5 -48.44 28.57 -11.27
N GLN A 6 -47.92 27.49 -11.87
CA GLN A 6 -48.59 26.18 -11.96
C GLN A 6 -47.54 25.07 -11.75
N ASP A 7 -47.75 24.24 -10.74
CA ASP A 7 -46.93 23.06 -10.44
C ASP A 7 -47.26 21.92 -11.41
N ILE A 8 -46.24 21.14 -11.80
CA ILE A 8 -46.41 19.92 -12.59
C ILE A 8 -46.25 18.70 -11.67
N ILE A 9 -47.36 17.99 -11.45
CA ILE A 9 -47.40 16.69 -10.77
C ILE A 9 -47.31 15.58 -11.83
N PRO A 10 -46.51 14.53 -11.62
CA PRO A 10 -46.81 13.22 -12.16
C PRO A 10 -47.20 12.21 -11.07
N ASN A 11 -48.43 11.74 -11.23
CA ASN A 11 -49.07 10.61 -10.56
C ASN A 11 -48.29 9.28 -10.75
N SER A 12 -48.08 8.50 -9.69
CA SER A 12 -48.20 7.03 -9.80
C SER A 12 -48.51 6.34 -8.46
N ASN A 13 -49.73 5.82 -8.35
CA ASN A 13 -50.12 4.88 -7.29
C ASN A 13 -49.41 3.52 -7.48
N ARG A 14 -48.79 3.00 -6.41
CA ARG A 14 -48.71 1.55 -6.16
C ARG A 14 -48.90 1.24 -4.68
N SER A 15 -50.08 0.75 -4.31
CA SER A 15 -50.30 0.13 -3.00
C SER A 15 -49.92 -1.36 -3.04
N ILE A 16 -49.23 -1.86 -2.03
CA ILE A 16 -49.20 -3.29 -1.70
C ILE A 16 -49.75 -3.45 -0.28
N ARG A 17 -50.60 -4.46 -0.08
CA ARG A 17 -51.46 -4.60 1.09
C ARG A 17 -50.74 -5.23 2.29
N ASN A 18 -51.17 -4.78 3.47
CA ASN A 18 -51.44 -5.53 4.70
C ASN A 18 -50.79 -6.93 4.84
N ILE A 19 -49.95 -7.07 5.87
CA ILE A 19 -49.68 -8.34 6.56
C ILE A 19 -50.13 -8.15 8.02
N PRO A 20 -50.98 -9.03 8.59
CA PRO A 20 -51.45 -8.89 9.97
C PRO A 20 -50.39 -9.31 11.00
N LEU A 21 -50.52 -8.74 12.20
CA LEU A 21 -49.62 -8.95 13.34
C LEU A 21 -49.80 -10.34 13.95
N GLU A 22 -48.70 -11.05 14.19
CA GLU A 22 -48.69 -12.20 15.09
C GLU A 22 -48.30 -11.75 16.51
N ARG A 23 -49.21 -11.97 17.48
CA ARG A 23 -48.92 -11.77 18.91
C ARG A 23 -48.25 -13.02 19.46
N SER A 24 -47.01 -12.90 19.93
CA SER A 24 -46.47 -13.81 20.95
C SER A 24 -46.06 -13.04 22.19
N SER A 25 -46.92 -13.12 23.20
CA SER A 25 -46.66 -12.64 24.55
C SER A 25 -45.89 -13.68 25.35
N ILE A 26 -44.76 -13.30 25.93
CA ILE A 26 -44.37 -13.71 27.29
C ILE A 26 -43.66 -12.52 27.95
N ILE A 27 -44.20 -12.13 29.11
CA ILE A 27 -43.59 -11.20 30.05
C ILE A 27 -43.31 -12.02 31.31
N VAL A 28 -42.10 -11.94 31.86
CA VAL A 28 -41.85 -12.22 33.28
C VAL A 28 -41.05 -11.05 33.86
N PRO A 29 -41.51 -10.40 34.94
CA PRO A 29 -40.92 -9.17 35.44
C PRO A 29 -39.91 -9.37 36.57
N LEU A 30 -38.99 -8.41 36.74
CA LEU A 30 -38.30 -8.17 38.01
C LEU A 30 -38.85 -6.89 38.65
N GLN A 31 -39.19 -6.98 39.93
CA GLN A 31 -39.88 -5.93 40.69
C GLN A 31 -38.90 -4.90 41.26
N PRO A 32 -39.31 -3.61 41.32
CA PRO A 32 -38.85 -2.69 42.36
C PRO A 32 -39.99 -2.36 43.35
N PRO A 33 -39.74 -2.29 44.67
CA PRO A 33 -40.74 -1.87 45.63
C PRO A 33 -41.00 -0.34 45.59
N LYS A 34 -42.29 0.00 45.52
CA LYS A 34 -42.88 1.35 45.62
C LYS A 34 -42.57 1.99 46.99
N LYS A 35 -42.55 3.32 47.15
CA LYS A 35 -43.74 4.19 47.26
C LYS A 35 -43.30 5.68 47.16
N LYS A 36 -43.88 6.48 46.27
CA LYS A 36 -45.11 7.32 46.41
C LYS A 36 -44.87 8.62 47.22
N LEU A 37 -45.49 9.77 46.90
CA LEU A 37 -46.26 10.21 45.71
C LEU A 37 -46.59 11.71 45.85
N GLY A 38 -46.59 12.46 44.75
CA GLY A 38 -47.30 13.74 44.62
C GLY A 38 -46.52 14.98 45.08
N SER A 39 -46.72 16.16 44.48
CA SER A 39 -47.53 16.47 43.28
C SER A 39 -47.12 17.82 42.70
N SER A 40 -47.12 17.91 41.36
CA SER A 40 -46.93 19.15 40.59
C SER A 40 -48.12 20.10 40.71
N ILE A 41 -47.89 21.40 40.48
CA ILE A 41 -48.76 22.28 39.65
C ILE A 41 -47.96 23.53 39.22
N LEU A 42 -48.24 24.03 38.01
CA LEU A 42 -47.72 25.30 37.47
C LEU A 42 -48.59 26.46 37.93
N ALA A 43 -48.03 27.68 38.08
CA ALA A 43 -48.56 28.91 37.44
C ALA A 43 -47.86 30.21 37.94
N GLN A 44 -46.98 30.72 37.09
CA GLN A 44 -46.85 32.12 36.68
C GLN A 44 -47.95 33.12 37.16
N MET A 45 -47.57 34.16 37.93
CA MET A 45 -47.87 35.60 37.66
C MET A 45 -47.42 36.56 38.78
N ARG A 46 -47.06 37.79 38.36
CA ARG A 46 -47.20 39.09 39.06
C ARG A 46 -46.38 39.45 40.32
N GLN A 47 -45.49 40.43 40.13
CA GLN A 47 -45.28 41.61 41.01
C GLN A 47 -46.62 42.35 41.30
N PRO A 48 -46.75 43.26 42.29
CA PRO A 48 -45.68 44.08 42.88
C PRO A 48 -45.78 44.39 44.40
N GLU A 49 -44.82 45.22 44.85
CA GLU A 49 -44.99 46.39 45.76
C GLU A 49 -45.45 46.27 47.22
N GLU A 50 -44.65 46.95 48.07
CA GLU A 50 -45.08 47.98 49.02
C GLU A 50 -46.01 47.57 50.20
N LYS A 51 -45.47 47.57 51.43
CA LYS A 51 -45.55 48.75 52.30
C LYS A 51 -44.81 48.58 53.63
N THR A 52 -43.89 49.50 53.88
CA THR A 52 -43.53 49.93 55.24
C THR A 52 -44.79 50.45 55.94
N ASN A 53 -44.95 50.13 57.23
CA ASN A 53 -45.58 51.06 58.16
C ASN A 53 -45.02 50.80 59.57
N GLU A 54 -44.54 51.87 60.16
CA GLU A 54 -44.13 51.93 61.56
C GLU A 54 -45.38 51.93 62.45
N HIS A 55 -45.27 51.38 63.66
CA HIS A 55 -46.12 51.82 64.77
C HIS A 55 -45.33 51.78 66.07
N GLU A 56 -44.84 52.97 66.43
CA GLU A 56 -44.37 53.32 67.76
C GLU A 56 -45.55 53.33 68.75
N LEU A 57 -45.32 52.82 69.97
CA LEU A 57 -46.10 53.14 71.18
C LEU A 57 -45.36 52.63 72.43
N GLU A 58 -44.86 53.58 73.23
CA GLU A 58 -44.42 53.40 74.62
C GLU A 58 -45.62 53.12 75.57
N PRO A 59 -45.43 53.08 76.92
CA PRO A 59 -44.49 52.28 77.71
C PRO A 59 -45.24 51.49 78.80
N ARG A 60 -44.53 50.69 79.63
CA ARG A 60 -45.04 50.40 80.98
C ARG A 60 -43.95 50.30 82.04
N ASN A 61 -43.96 51.30 82.94
CA ASN A 61 -43.22 51.25 84.19
C ASN A 61 -43.70 50.07 85.05
N ASP A 62 -42.76 49.41 85.72
CA ASP A 62 -43.02 48.98 87.09
C ASP A 62 -41.79 49.26 87.97
N THR A 63 -42.04 49.62 89.22
CA THR A 63 -41.01 50.04 90.17
C THR A 63 -41.14 49.25 91.46
N ARG A 64 -40.03 48.70 91.98
CA ARG A 64 -39.72 48.83 93.42
C ARG A 64 -38.33 48.34 93.85
N LYS A 65 -37.72 49.23 94.64
CA LYS A 65 -36.87 48.99 95.82
C LYS A 65 -35.51 48.31 95.63
N LYS A 66 -34.50 49.18 95.71
CA LYS A 66 -33.11 48.88 96.12
C LYS A 66 -33.08 48.18 97.49
N THR A 67 -32.27 47.13 97.60
CA THR A 67 -31.74 46.63 98.88
C THR A 67 -30.22 46.81 98.86
N ASN A 68 -29.69 47.53 99.85
CA ASN A 68 -28.26 47.73 100.01
C ASN A 68 -27.64 46.46 100.58
N PHE A 69 -26.64 45.90 99.90
CA PHE A 69 -25.76 44.87 100.46
C PHE A 69 -24.36 45.46 100.65
N PRO A 70 -23.67 45.18 101.78
CA PRO A 70 -22.40 45.82 102.12
C PRO A 70 -21.23 45.30 101.28
N GLU A 71 -20.22 46.16 101.08
CA GLU A 71 -18.99 45.82 100.35
C GLU A 71 -18.20 44.68 101.02
N MET A 72 -18.19 43.51 100.39
CA MET A 72 -17.14 42.52 100.66
C MET A 72 -15.86 42.93 99.92
N LYS A 73 -14.86 43.35 100.69
CA LYS A 73 -13.50 43.62 100.19
C LYS A 73 -12.90 42.32 99.63
N MET A 74 -12.72 42.27 98.32
CA MET A 74 -12.07 41.14 97.64
C MET A 74 -10.60 41.00 98.08
N PRO A 75 -10.10 39.79 98.37
CA PRO A 75 -8.67 39.59 98.59
C PRO A 75 -7.91 39.85 97.29
N ILE A 76 -6.92 40.75 97.34
CA ILE A 76 -6.08 41.12 96.21
C ILE A 76 -5.19 39.93 95.85
N MET A 77 -5.59 39.13 94.86
CA MET A 77 -4.71 38.12 94.27
C MET A 77 -3.52 38.84 93.60
N PRO A 78 -2.26 38.44 93.85
CA PRO A 78 -1.12 39.06 93.18
C PRO A 78 -1.22 38.83 91.66
N PRO A 79 -0.86 39.82 90.83
CA PRO A 79 -1.04 39.73 89.38
C PRO A 79 -0.21 38.57 88.82
N ARG A 80 -0.91 37.54 88.30
CA ARG A 80 -0.28 36.43 87.58
C ARG A 80 0.48 37.00 86.39
N LYS A 81 1.82 37.10 86.50
CA LYS A 81 2.70 37.52 85.41
C LYS A 81 2.42 36.64 84.18
N MET A 82 1.63 37.17 83.24
CA MET A 82 1.56 36.60 81.90
C MET A 82 2.98 36.73 81.31
N ARG A 83 3.74 35.62 81.28
CA ARG A 83 4.93 35.53 80.44
C ARG A 83 4.47 35.96 79.05
N LYS A 84 5.02 37.07 78.54
CA LYS A 84 4.88 37.47 77.13
C LYS A 84 5.40 36.30 76.30
N SER A 85 4.49 35.43 75.87
CA SER A 85 4.87 34.13 75.36
C SER A 85 5.55 34.29 74.01
N GLY A 86 6.47 33.39 73.70
CA GLY A 86 7.06 33.29 72.36
C GLY A 86 6.06 32.88 71.27
N ALA A 87 4.74 32.91 71.55
CA ALA A 87 3.69 32.47 70.63
C ALA A 87 3.72 33.19 69.29
N LYS A 88 4.06 34.49 69.24
CA LYS A 88 4.28 35.19 67.96
C LYS A 88 5.46 34.61 67.17
N LYS A 89 6.58 34.29 67.83
CA LYS A 89 7.74 33.65 67.20
C LYS A 89 7.42 32.21 66.73
N TRP A 90 6.68 31.46 67.53
CA TRP A 90 6.18 30.13 67.16
C TRP A 90 5.18 30.16 66.00
N LEU A 91 4.29 31.17 65.94
CA LEU A 91 3.36 31.37 64.83
C LEU A 91 4.10 31.70 63.53
N PHE A 92 5.12 32.58 63.57
CA PHE A 92 5.97 32.84 62.39
C PHE A 92 6.77 31.60 61.96
N LEU A 93 7.27 30.80 62.91
CA LEU A 93 7.99 29.56 62.63
C LEU A 93 7.08 28.49 62.01
N LEU A 94 5.84 28.36 62.50
CA LEU A 94 4.84 27.46 61.95
C LEU A 94 4.37 27.91 60.55
N MET A 95 4.14 29.21 60.34
CA MET A 95 3.86 29.76 59.00
C MET A 95 5.04 29.55 58.04
N SER A 96 6.28 29.73 58.48
CA SER A 96 7.47 29.46 57.67
C SER A 96 7.57 28.00 57.26
N ILE A 97 7.29 27.05 58.18
CA ILE A 97 7.24 25.61 57.88
C ILE A 97 6.13 25.29 56.88
N VAL A 98 4.93 25.85 57.04
CA VAL A 98 3.81 25.66 56.08
C VAL A 98 4.19 26.18 54.68
N VAL A 99 4.85 27.34 54.58
CA VAL A 99 5.34 27.88 53.30
C VAL A 99 6.42 26.98 52.68
N ILE A 100 7.37 26.46 53.47
CA ILE A 100 8.39 25.52 52.97
C ILE A 100 7.75 24.22 52.46
N ILE A 101 6.77 23.67 53.19
CA ILE A 101 6.03 22.46 52.77
C ILE A 101 5.22 22.74 51.50
N ALA A 102 4.60 23.92 51.37
CA ALA A 102 3.87 24.31 50.15
C ALA A 102 4.81 24.46 48.93
N ILE A 103 6.00 25.05 49.12
CA ILE A 103 7.02 25.17 48.06
C ILE A 103 7.56 23.79 47.68
N ALA A 104 7.91 22.94 48.64
CA ALA A 104 8.37 21.58 48.39
C ALA A 104 7.29 20.73 47.71
N GLY A 105 6.02 20.86 48.13
CA GLY A 105 4.86 20.23 47.52
C GLY A 105 4.61 20.71 46.09
N TYR A 106 4.78 22.00 45.80
CA TYR A 106 4.69 22.55 44.45
C TYR A 106 5.82 22.04 43.54
N ILE A 107 7.07 22.05 44.03
CA ILE A 107 8.23 21.53 43.27
C ILE A 107 8.07 20.02 43.01
N ALA A 108 7.66 19.23 44.00
CA ALA A 108 7.35 17.81 43.81
C ALA A 108 6.19 17.62 42.84
N SER A 109 5.11 18.41 42.95
CA SER A 109 3.96 18.38 42.05
C SER A 109 4.31 18.67 40.59
N VAL A 110 5.24 19.60 40.34
CA VAL A 110 5.75 19.89 38.99
C VAL A 110 6.72 18.79 38.55
N TYR A 111 7.58 18.29 39.44
CA TYR A 111 8.51 17.20 39.13
C TYR A 111 7.80 15.88 38.81
N PHE A 112 6.65 15.58 39.43
CA PHE A 112 5.85 14.38 39.19
C PHE A 112 4.73 14.56 38.15
N SER A 113 4.70 15.69 37.42
CA SER A 113 3.65 15.89 36.42
C SER A 113 3.71 14.84 35.30
N ARG A 114 2.54 14.59 34.71
CA ARG A 114 2.31 13.72 33.55
C ARG A 114 1.32 14.39 32.61
N ALA A 115 1.52 14.23 31.31
CA ALA A 115 0.56 14.69 30.30
C ALA A 115 0.10 13.52 29.43
N SER A 116 -1.19 13.49 29.12
CA SER A 116 -1.81 12.50 28.24
C SER A 116 -2.56 13.23 27.13
N PHE A 117 -2.27 12.87 25.88
CA PHE A 117 -2.95 13.38 24.69
C PHE A 117 -3.59 12.21 23.95
N VAL A 118 -4.90 12.32 23.72
CA VAL A 118 -5.68 11.41 22.89
C VAL A 118 -5.86 12.08 21.54
N ILE A 119 -5.23 11.53 20.50
CA ILE A 119 -5.10 12.16 19.19
C ILE A 119 -5.82 11.30 18.16
N VAL A 120 -6.72 11.94 17.41
CA VAL A 120 -7.43 11.29 16.30
C VAL A 120 -6.70 11.63 15.00
N PRO A 121 -6.21 10.64 14.23
CA PRO A 121 -5.61 10.91 12.93
C PRO A 121 -6.68 11.42 11.97
N LYS A 122 -6.28 12.31 11.07
CA LYS A 122 -7.17 12.84 10.03
C LYS A 122 -7.38 11.76 8.97
N THR A 123 -8.65 11.46 8.68
CA THR A 123 -9.02 10.40 7.73
C THR A 123 -9.83 10.98 6.57
N VAL A 124 -9.38 10.74 5.34
CA VAL A 124 -10.08 11.13 4.10
C VAL A 124 -10.53 9.86 3.38
N PRO A 125 -11.80 9.43 3.51
CA PRO A 125 -12.33 8.28 2.79
C PRO A 125 -12.56 8.63 1.32
N PHE A 126 -12.29 7.67 0.42
CA PHE A 126 -12.56 7.79 -1.00
C PHE A 126 -13.09 6.45 -1.57
N SER A 127 -14.09 6.54 -2.44
CA SER A 127 -14.66 5.38 -3.13
C SER A 127 -14.20 5.39 -4.59
N VAL A 128 -13.80 4.21 -5.07
CA VAL A 128 -13.26 4.00 -6.40
C VAL A 128 -14.25 3.16 -7.20
N ASN A 129 -14.61 3.63 -8.40
CA ASN A 129 -15.37 2.86 -9.38
C ASN A 129 -15.13 3.48 -10.75
N SER A 130 -13.91 3.32 -11.27
CA SER A 130 -13.45 4.10 -12.43
C SER A 130 -12.44 3.35 -13.30
N THR A 131 -12.34 3.80 -14.55
CA THR A 131 -11.40 3.27 -15.54
C THR A 131 -10.22 4.21 -15.67
N TYR A 132 -9.00 3.69 -15.59
CA TYR A 132 -7.76 4.47 -15.63
C TYR A 132 -6.90 4.02 -16.82
N ILE A 133 -6.31 5.01 -17.51
CA ILE A 133 -5.35 4.79 -18.59
C ILE A 133 -3.96 4.82 -17.97
N SER A 134 -3.19 3.75 -18.22
CA SER A 134 -1.86 3.54 -17.66
C SER A 134 -0.82 3.30 -18.77
N GLN A 135 0.40 3.75 -18.57
CA GLN A 135 1.50 3.66 -19.54
C GLN A 135 2.82 3.23 -18.85
N SER A 136 3.74 2.64 -19.60
CA SER A 136 5.08 2.27 -19.10
C SER A 136 6.05 3.46 -19.00
N THR A 137 5.60 4.67 -19.36
CA THR A 137 6.39 5.90 -19.37
C THR A 137 5.65 6.98 -18.58
N GLN A 138 6.40 7.79 -17.83
CA GLN A 138 5.84 8.89 -17.05
C GLN A 138 5.20 9.95 -17.97
N GLY A 139 4.00 10.40 -17.61
CA GLY A 139 3.23 11.39 -18.36
C GLY A 139 2.23 12.11 -17.48
N LYS A 140 1.96 13.40 -17.76
CA LYS A 140 1.10 14.23 -16.91
C LYS A 140 -0.34 13.70 -16.92
N GLY A 141 -0.86 13.32 -15.75
CA GLY A 141 -2.21 12.75 -15.58
C GLY A 141 -2.36 11.26 -15.91
N VAL A 142 -1.27 10.57 -16.26
CA VAL A 142 -1.23 9.14 -16.61
C VAL A 142 -0.73 8.32 -15.42
N LEU A 143 -1.34 7.18 -15.15
CA LEU A 143 -0.85 6.23 -14.15
C LEU A 143 0.33 5.44 -14.74
N MET A 144 1.50 5.50 -14.12
CA MET A 144 2.63 4.66 -14.55
C MET A 144 2.43 3.21 -14.09
N TYR A 145 2.72 2.25 -14.97
CA TYR A 145 2.84 0.84 -14.60
C TYR A 145 4.25 0.33 -14.86
N GLU A 146 4.67 -0.63 -14.04
CA GLU A 146 5.89 -1.42 -14.25
C GLU A 146 5.56 -2.90 -14.48
N LEU A 147 6.54 -3.64 -15.01
CA LEU A 147 6.39 -5.05 -15.35
C LEU A 147 7.51 -5.85 -14.72
N ALA A 148 7.15 -6.75 -13.80
CA ALA A 148 8.02 -7.85 -13.36
C ALA A 148 7.64 -9.11 -14.12
N SER A 149 8.60 -9.89 -14.59
CA SER A 149 8.36 -11.15 -15.29
C SER A 149 9.12 -12.30 -14.67
N ILE A 150 8.46 -13.45 -14.57
CA ILE A 150 9.09 -14.72 -14.20
C ILE A 150 8.70 -15.75 -15.26
N LYS A 151 9.70 -16.50 -15.73
CA LYS A 151 9.54 -17.65 -16.63
C LYS A 151 9.61 -18.94 -15.85
N GLY A 152 8.85 -19.94 -16.27
CA GLY A 152 8.98 -21.33 -15.82
C GLY A 152 8.40 -22.29 -16.84
N ASP A 153 8.44 -23.56 -16.50
CA ASP A 153 7.88 -24.64 -17.29
C ASP A 153 7.28 -25.72 -16.39
N SER A 154 6.46 -26.57 -16.98
CA SER A 154 5.94 -27.77 -16.33
C SER A 154 5.73 -28.84 -17.39
N ALA A 155 5.97 -30.09 -17.00
CA ALA A 155 5.83 -31.26 -17.86
C ALA A 155 4.89 -32.29 -17.24
N VAL A 156 4.09 -32.97 -18.08
CA VAL A 156 3.22 -34.09 -17.71
C VAL A 156 3.34 -35.18 -18.77
N THR A 157 3.45 -36.44 -18.33
CA THR A 157 3.43 -37.60 -19.22
C THR A 157 1.99 -38.06 -19.46
N VAL A 158 1.62 -38.27 -20.72
CA VAL A 158 0.29 -38.70 -21.16
C VAL A 158 0.36 -39.91 -22.09
N PRO A 159 -0.71 -40.70 -22.23
CA PRO A 159 -0.79 -41.76 -23.23
C PRO A 159 -0.60 -41.22 -24.65
N ALA A 160 0.22 -41.91 -25.44
CA ALA A 160 0.55 -41.54 -26.81
C ALA A 160 0.76 -42.78 -27.67
N THR A 161 0.72 -42.60 -28.99
CA THR A 161 1.12 -43.61 -29.96
C THR A 161 2.30 -43.11 -30.78
N ASP A 162 3.10 -44.05 -31.29
CA ASP A 162 4.09 -43.73 -32.31
C ASP A 162 3.40 -43.23 -33.59
N GLY A 163 3.76 -42.02 -34.01
CA GLY A 163 3.30 -41.41 -35.26
C GLY A 163 4.27 -41.66 -36.42
N PRO A 164 4.26 -40.82 -37.47
CA PRO A 164 5.21 -40.95 -38.56
C PRO A 164 6.65 -40.71 -38.10
N LYS A 165 7.60 -41.41 -38.74
CA LYS A 165 9.03 -41.06 -38.63
C LYS A 165 9.24 -39.72 -39.32
N ILE A 166 9.76 -38.74 -38.58
CA ILE A 166 10.07 -37.41 -39.07
C ILE A 166 11.59 -37.23 -39.00
N SER A 167 12.15 -36.77 -40.11
CA SER A 167 13.54 -36.36 -40.26
C SER A 167 13.54 -34.90 -40.70
N THR A 168 14.00 -34.01 -39.82
CA THR A 168 14.01 -32.55 -40.05
C THR A 168 15.37 -32.00 -39.64
N SER A 169 15.99 -31.23 -40.55
CA SER A 169 17.22 -30.48 -40.27
C SER A 169 16.91 -29.21 -39.50
N ALA A 170 17.75 -28.89 -38.51
CA ALA A 170 17.64 -27.65 -37.74
C ALA A 170 17.86 -26.42 -38.62
N LYS A 171 17.19 -25.31 -38.31
CA LYS A 171 17.25 -24.05 -39.06
C LYS A 171 17.46 -22.86 -38.13
N GLY A 172 18.20 -21.87 -38.59
CA GLY A 172 18.40 -20.61 -37.87
C GLY A 172 19.17 -19.60 -38.71
N LYS A 173 19.75 -18.58 -38.07
CA LYS A 173 20.54 -17.54 -38.72
C LYS A 173 21.92 -17.39 -38.08
N ILE A 174 22.92 -17.15 -38.92
CA ILE A 174 24.26 -16.73 -38.50
C ILE A 174 24.56 -15.32 -39.05
N THR A 175 25.30 -14.53 -38.29
CA THR A 175 25.98 -13.32 -38.78
C THR A 175 27.35 -13.74 -39.27
N ILE A 176 27.61 -13.54 -40.56
CA ILE A 176 28.89 -13.83 -41.21
C ILE A 176 29.72 -12.55 -41.18
N TYR A 177 30.97 -12.67 -40.74
CA TYR A 177 31.98 -11.62 -40.64
C TYR A 177 33.06 -11.86 -41.70
N ASN A 178 33.42 -10.80 -42.43
CA ASN A 178 34.54 -10.80 -43.37
C ASN A 178 35.59 -9.78 -42.91
N ASN A 179 36.72 -10.29 -42.44
CA ASN A 179 37.91 -9.54 -42.06
C ASN A 179 39.10 -9.86 -42.98
N PHE A 180 38.86 -10.39 -44.19
CA PHE A 180 39.91 -10.85 -45.10
C PHE A 180 40.39 -9.77 -46.07
N SER A 181 39.46 -9.03 -46.69
CA SER A 181 39.80 -7.93 -47.61
C SER A 181 38.69 -6.88 -47.65
N VAL A 182 38.99 -5.73 -48.28
CA VAL A 182 38.00 -4.68 -48.60
C VAL A 182 37.03 -5.10 -49.72
N GLN A 183 37.29 -6.21 -50.40
CA GLN A 183 36.41 -6.75 -51.44
C GLN A 183 35.28 -7.57 -50.81
N SER A 184 34.09 -7.51 -51.41
CA SER A 184 32.98 -8.35 -50.99
C SER A 184 33.22 -9.81 -51.35
N GLN A 185 32.88 -10.72 -50.44
CA GLN A 185 32.97 -12.16 -50.64
C GLN A 185 31.58 -12.71 -50.93
N ARG A 186 31.36 -13.15 -52.18
CA ARG A 186 30.16 -13.93 -52.54
C ARG A 186 30.29 -15.34 -51.95
N LEU A 187 29.25 -15.80 -51.27
CA LEU A 187 29.09 -17.16 -50.77
C LEU A 187 27.84 -17.76 -51.44
N ILE A 188 27.97 -18.98 -51.97
CA ILE A 188 26.87 -19.65 -52.67
C ILE A 188 25.95 -20.38 -51.69
N ALA A 189 24.69 -20.57 -52.08
CA ALA A 189 23.80 -21.51 -51.41
C ALA A 189 24.49 -22.89 -51.29
N GLY A 190 24.36 -23.54 -50.13
CA GLY A 190 25.06 -24.79 -49.82
C GLY A 190 26.48 -24.63 -49.24
N THR A 191 27.03 -23.40 -49.11
CA THR A 191 28.32 -23.17 -48.43
C THR A 191 28.27 -23.75 -47.01
N ARG A 192 29.25 -24.61 -46.67
CA ARG A 192 29.33 -25.35 -45.41
C ARG A 192 30.09 -24.56 -44.35
N PHE A 193 29.41 -24.30 -43.24
CA PHE A 193 29.95 -23.77 -41.99
C PHE A 193 30.02 -24.89 -40.97
N ALA A 194 31.15 -25.08 -40.30
CA ALA A 194 31.32 -26.05 -39.21
C ALA A 194 31.61 -25.32 -37.90
N ASP A 195 31.10 -25.84 -36.78
CA ASP A 195 31.53 -25.45 -35.43
C ASP A 195 32.69 -26.32 -34.91
N ASP A 196 33.19 -25.97 -33.73
CA ASP A 196 34.17 -26.75 -32.95
C ASP A 196 33.78 -28.23 -32.72
N LYS A 197 32.49 -28.50 -32.57
CA LYS A 197 31.91 -29.84 -32.39
C LYS A 197 31.69 -30.59 -33.71
N GLY A 198 32.14 -30.04 -34.85
CA GLY A 198 32.07 -30.67 -36.17
C GLY A 198 30.68 -30.69 -36.80
N ARG A 199 29.70 -29.96 -36.24
CA ARG A 199 28.34 -29.87 -36.76
C ARG A 199 28.32 -28.92 -37.95
N VAL A 200 27.90 -29.45 -39.10
CA VAL A 200 27.89 -28.71 -40.37
C VAL A 200 26.52 -28.10 -40.64
N TYR A 201 26.53 -26.82 -41.03
CA TYR A 201 25.37 -26.05 -41.45
C TYR A 201 25.60 -25.50 -42.86
N ARG A 202 24.60 -25.61 -43.73
CA ARG A 202 24.61 -25.12 -45.10
C ARG A 202 23.86 -23.80 -45.21
N LEU A 203 24.42 -22.86 -45.95
CA LEU A 203 23.78 -21.60 -46.29
C LEU A 203 22.52 -21.80 -47.15
N SER A 204 21.38 -21.24 -46.76
CA SER A 204 20.09 -21.44 -47.44
C SER A 204 19.98 -20.79 -48.82
N SER A 205 20.67 -19.66 -49.01
CA SER A 205 20.64 -18.87 -50.24
C SER A 205 22.02 -18.30 -50.53
N SER A 206 22.29 -17.87 -51.77
CA SER A 206 23.56 -17.20 -52.08
C SER A 206 23.54 -15.79 -51.51
N VAL A 207 24.61 -15.36 -50.86
CA VAL A 207 24.76 -14.03 -50.25
C VAL A 207 26.08 -13.37 -50.65
N VAL A 208 26.14 -12.05 -50.54
CA VAL A 208 27.37 -11.27 -50.77
C VAL A 208 27.71 -10.56 -49.47
N VAL A 209 28.73 -11.05 -48.77
CA VAL A 209 29.20 -10.43 -47.52
C VAL A 209 30.10 -9.25 -47.91
N PRO A 210 29.88 -8.02 -47.40
CA PRO A 210 30.76 -6.89 -47.65
C PRO A 210 32.22 -7.17 -47.26
N GLY A 211 33.16 -6.42 -47.82
CA GLY A 211 34.53 -6.38 -47.31
C GLY A 211 34.61 -5.68 -45.95
N TYR A 212 35.77 -5.75 -45.30
CA TYR A 212 36.03 -4.88 -44.15
C TYR A 212 36.16 -3.42 -44.60
N ASN A 213 35.73 -2.49 -43.76
CA ASN A 213 36.02 -1.07 -43.91
C ASN A 213 37.22 -0.72 -43.03
N LYS A 214 38.18 0.05 -43.57
CA LYS A 214 39.36 0.52 -42.83
C LYS A 214 39.36 2.04 -42.79
N VAL A 215 39.32 2.61 -41.59
CA VAL A 215 39.42 4.06 -41.36
C VAL A 215 40.62 4.28 -40.45
N GLY A 216 41.70 4.82 -41.02
CA GLY A 216 42.99 4.90 -40.35
C GLY A 216 43.58 3.52 -40.03
N SER A 217 43.90 3.26 -38.77
CA SER A 217 44.37 1.96 -38.27
C SER A 217 43.24 0.99 -37.91
N THR A 218 42.01 1.48 -37.70
CA THR A 218 40.87 0.68 -37.25
C THR A 218 40.24 -0.08 -38.42
N ILE A 219 40.07 -1.40 -38.26
CA ILE A 219 39.41 -2.28 -39.21
C ILE A 219 38.06 -2.71 -38.63
N THR A 220 36.97 -2.39 -39.33
CA THR A 220 35.61 -2.84 -39.01
C THR A 220 35.23 -3.94 -39.99
N PRO A 221 35.00 -5.19 -39.56
CA PRO A 221 34.68 -6.29 -40.46
C PRO A 221 33.33 -6.07 -41.17
N GLY A 222 33.24 -6.50 -42.42
CA GLY A 222 31.97 -6.52 -43.16
C GLY A 222 31.06 -7.60 -42.59
N THR A 223 29.79 -7.27 -42.31
CA THR A 223 28.85 -8.21 -41.66
C THR A 223 27.57 -8.41 -42.45
N LEU A 224 27.06 -9.64 -42.49
CA LEU A 224 25.74 -9.96 -43.04
C LEU A 224 25.06 -11.09 -42.27
N SER A 225 23.78 -10.94 -41.92
CA SER A 225 22.98 -12.04 -41.36
C SER A 225 22.38 -12.89 -42.47
N ALA A 226 22.59 -14.20 -42.42
CA ALA A 226 22.12 -15.16 -43.41
C ALA A 226 21.48 -16.40 -42.74
N SER A 227 20.52 -17.01 -43.43
CA SER A 227 19.84 -18.23 -42.96
C SER A 227 20.67 -19.47 -43.28
N VAL A 228 20.66 -20.43 -42.35
CA VAL A 228 21.35 -21.72 -42.46
C VAL A 228 20.45 -22.90 -42.09
N VAL A 229 20.77 -24.07 -42.63
CA VAL A 229 20.10 -25.36 -42.38
C VAL A 229 21.16 -26.41 -42.04
N ALA A 230 20.92 -27.26 -41.04
CA ALA A 230 21.83 -28.35 -40.70
C ALA A 230 22.02 -29.34 -41.87
N ASP A 231 23.25 -29.84 -42.04
CA ASP A 231 23.63 -30.80 -43.08
C ASP A 231 22.88 -32.14 -42.94
N GLN A 232 22.57 -32.52 -41.70
CA GLN A 232 21.81 -33.70 -41.34
C GLN A 232 20.61 -33.34 -40.44
N ALA A 233 19.66 -34.27 -40.32
CA ALA A 233 18.56 -34.19 -39.38
C ALA A 233 18.96 -34.76 -38.01
N GLY A 234 18.32 -34.28 -36.95
CA GLY A 234 18.56 -34.74 -35.59
C GLY A 234 18.70 -33.61 -34.57
N GLU A 235 18.42 -33.92 -33.31
CA GLU A 235 18.43 -32.94 -32.22
C GLU A 235 19.85 -32.44 -31.88
N SER A 236 20.88 -33.23 -32.20
CA SER A 236 22.31 -32.87 -32.04
C SER A 236 22.72 -31.61 -32.81
N TYR A 237 21.96 -31.24 -33.86
CA TYR A 237 22.15 -30.04 -34.66
C TYR A 237 21.34 -28.82 -34.18
N ASN A 238 20.63 -28.94 -33.06
CA ASN A 238 20.06 -27.77 -32.38
C ASN A 238 21.18 -27.05 -31.59
N ILE A 239 21.17 -25.72 -31.64
CA ILE A 239 22.14 -24.85 -30.94
C ILE A 239 21.42 -23.61 -30.40
N THR A 240 21.66 -23.29 -29.14
CA THR A 240 21.19 -22.03 -28.52
C THR A 240 22.35 -21.05 -28.34
N LYS A 241 22.05 -19.74 -28.25
CA LYS A 241 23.05 -18.70 -27.94
C LYS A 241 23.73 -18.83 -26.57
N ILE A 242 23.22 -19.68 -25.69
CA ILE A 242 23.76 -19.89 -24.33
C ILE A 242 24.84 -20.98 -24.35
N ASP A 243 24.85 -21.86 -25.37
CA ASP A 243 25.85 -22.90 -25.49
C ASP A 243 27.24 -22.31 -25.76
N PRO A 244 28.32 -22.80 -25.11
CA PRO A 244 29.67 -22.43 -25.47
C PRO A 244 30.02 -23.07 -26.83
N ILE A 245 30.21 -22.22 -27.83
CA ILE A 245 30.51 -22.59 -29.22
C ILE A 245 31.54 -21.61 -29.78
N SER A 246 32.52 -22.12 -30.53
CA SER A 246 33.44 -21.32 -31.31
C SER A 246 32.77 -20.54 -32.45
N ASP A 247 33.54 -19.66 -33.09
CA ASP A 247 33.18 -19.10 -34.40
C ASP A 247 33.00 -20.23 -35.44
N PHE A 248 31.94 -20.14 -36.24
CA PHE A 248 31.66 -21.09 -37.32
C PHE A 248 32.62 -20.85 -38.50
N LYS A 249 33.36 -21.86 -38.92
CA LYS A 249 34.38 -21.76 -39.96
C LYS A 249 33.89 -22.33 -41.29
N ILE A 250 34.26 -21.69 -42.41
CA ILE A 250 33.88 -22.17 -43.74
C ILE A 250 34.78 -23.34 -44.13
N VAL A 251 34.20 -24.55 -44.22
CA VAL A 251 34.94 -25.81 -44.43
C VAL A 251 35.79 -25.77 -45.71
N ALA A 252 35.27 -25.15 -46.77
CA ALA A 252 35.93 -25.02 -48.07
C ALA A 252 37.17 -24.10 -48.05
N TYR A 253 37.41 -23.33 -46.99
CA TYR A 253 38.60 -22.48 -46.85
C TYR A 253 39.71 -23.13 -46.03
N LYS A 254 39.53 -24.35 -45.50
CA LYS A 254 40.56 -25.02 -44.68
C LYS A 254 41.91 -25.09 -45.42
N GLY A 255 42.96 -24.55 -44.81
CA GLY A 255 44.30 -24.41 -45.42
C GLY A 255 44.54 -23.09 -46.17
N ASN A 256 43.54 -22.22 -46.30
CA ASN A 256 43.65 -20.87 -46.86
C ASN A 256 43.55 -19.82 -45.72
N PRO A 257 44.28 -18.68 -45.78
CA PRO A 257 44.13 -17.60 -44.79
C PRO A 257 42.69 -17.09 -44.59
N LYS A 258 41.82 -17.21 -45.61
CA LYS A 258 40.37 -16.92 -45.49
C LYS A 258 39.65 -17.73 -44.41
N TYR A 259 40.17 -18.89 -44.00
CA TYR A 259 39.58 -19.74 -42.96
C TYR A 259 39.49 -19.03 -41.60
N GLU A 260 40.52 -18.26 -41.24
CA GLU A 260 40.53 -17.51 -39.99
C GLU A 260 39.82 -16.16 -40.12
N SER A 261 40.00 -15.48 -41.27
CA SER A 261 39.48 -14.14 -41.51
C SER A 261 37.99 -14.08 -41.89
N ILE A 262 37.35 -15.18 -42.28
CA ILE A 262 35.92 -15.23 -42.66
C ILE A 262 35.20 -16.31 -41.84
N TYR A 263 34.32 -15.88 -40.93
CA TYR A 263 33.67 -16.75 -39.95
C TYR A 263 32.22 -16.32 -39.66
N GLY A 264 31.45 -17.20 -39.02
CA GLY A 264 30.07 -16.94 -38.60
C GLY A 264 29.88 -16.98 -37.09
N ARG A 265 28.88 -16.25 -36.58
CA ARG A 265 28.37 -16.32 -35.20
C ARG A 265 26.85 -16.46 -35.20
N LEU A 266 26.25 -17.03 -34.16
CA LEU A 266 24.78 -17.19 -34.09
C LEU A 266 24.06 -15.83 -33.99
N ALA A 267 23.19 -15.57 -34.97
CA ALA A 267 22.28 -14.41 -34.95
C ALA A 267 20.96 -14.76 -34.25
N THR A 268 20.48 -16.00 -34.40
CA THR A 268 19.37 -16.61 -33.68
C THR A 268 19.76 -18.02 -33.25
N ASP A 269 19.02 -18.62 -32.34
CA ASP A 269 19.13 -20.06 -32.09
C ASP A 269 18.86 -20.85 -33.40
N ILE A 270 19.49 -22.01 -33.53
CA ILE A 270 19.27 -22.98 -34.60
C ILE A 270 18.43 -24.12 -33.99
N THR A 271 17.20 -24.29 -34.47
CA THR A 271 16.21 -25.20 -33.84
C THR A 271 15.41 -25.99 -34.87
N GLY A 272 14.64 -26.98 -34.42
CA GLY A 272 13.79 -27.83 -35.27
C GLY A 272 14.51 -29.04 -35.87
N GLY A 273 15.76 -29.29 -35.49
CA GLY A 273 16.45 -30.55 -35.76
C GLY A 273 15.79 -31.68 -35.00
N PHE A 274 15.29 -32.70 -35.72
CA PHE A 274 14.66 -33.88 -35.15
C PHE A 274 14.87 -35.08 -36.07
N MET A 275 15.15 -36.25 -35.51
CA MET A 275 15.24 -37.50 -36.24
C MET A 275 14.70 -38.62 -35.36
N GLY A 276 13.48 -39.07 -35.65
CA GLY A 276 12.84 -40.10 -34.83
C GLY A 276 11.35 -40.27 -35.17
N THR A 277 10.67 -41.10 -34.38
CA THR A 277 9.23 -41.28 -34.46
C THR A 277 8.55 -40.16 -33.68
N LYS A 278 7.79 -39.27 -34.34
CA LYS A 278 7.09 -38.21 -33.60
C LYS A 278 5.90 -38.83 -32.87
N LYS A 279 5.83 -38.65 -31.55
CA LYS A 279 4.70 -39.12 -30.74
C LYS A 279 3.42 -38.38 -31.15
N THR A 280 2.34 -39.13 -31.32
CA THR A 280 0.99 -38.63 -31.60
C THR A 280 0.15 -38.80 -30.34
N ILE A 281 -0.45 -37.70 -29.88
CA ILE A 281 -1.36 -37.66 -28.73
C ILE A 281 -2.76 -37.36 -29.26
N ASN A 282 -3.80 -37.93 -28.65
CA ASN A 282 -5.19 -37.58 -28.96
C ASN A 282 -5.39 -36.06 -28.75
N PRO A 283 -5.90 -35.30 -29.74
CA PRO A 283 -6.06 -33.85 -29.64
C PRO A 283 -6.83 -33.37 -28.40
N ALA A 284 -7.85 -34.13 -27.95
CA ALA A 284 -8.61 -33.80 -26.74
C ALA A 284 -7.78 -33.95 -25.45
N VAL A 285 -6.93 -34.98 -25.38
CA VAL A 285 -5.99 -35.22 -24.26
C VAL A 285 -4.91 -34.14 -24.26
N LEU A 286 -4.39 -33.77 -25.43
CA LEU A 286 -3.41 -32.69 -25.54
C LEU A 286 -3.99 -31.34 -25.12
N ALA A 287 -5.22 -31.01 -25.54
CA ALA A 287 -5.89 -29.76 -25.19
C ALA A 287 -6.16 -29.66 -23.68
N SER A 288 -6.73 -30.70 -23.06
CA SER A 288 -6.99 -30.72 -21.62
C SER A 288 -5.70 -30.67 -20.79
N THR A 289 -4.69 -31.46 -21.16
CA THR A 289 -3.36 -31.44 -20.50
C THR A 289 -2.70 -30.08 -20.62
N THR A 290 -2.80 -29.42 -21.79
CA THR A 290 -2.25 -28.07 -21.98
C THR A 290 -2.95 -27.06 -21.07
N ALA A 291 -4.28 -27.11 -20.93
CA ALA A 291 -5.03 -26.23 -20.02
C ALA A 291 -4.64 -26.46 -18.55
N THR A 292 -4.47 -27.72 -18.11
CA THR A 292 -3.98 -28.04 -16.77
C THR A 292 -2.56 -27.52 -16.54
N LEU A 293 -1.65 -27.70 -17.50
CA LEU A 293 -0.29 -27.17 -17.44
C LEU A 293 -0.28 -25.63 -17.37
N GLN A 294 -1.11 -24.95 -18.17
CA GLN A 294 -1.25 -23.48 -18.14
C GLN A 294 -1.69 -22.99 -16.75
N SER A 295 -2.73 -23.60 -16.18
CA SER A 295 -3.25 -23.24 -14.86
C SER A 295 -2.20 -23.46 -13.76
N LYS A 296 -1.51 -24.62 -13.78
CA LYS A 296 -0.44 -24.94 -12.84
C LYS A 296 0.73 -23.94 -12.94
N ILE A 297 1.23 -23.67 -14.15
CA ILE A 297 2.32 -22.71 -14.38
C ILE A 297 1.92 -21.32 -13.88
N VAL A 298 0.70 -20.86 -14.14
CA VAL A 298 0.22 -19.56 -13.64
C VAL A 298 0.20 -19.53 -12.11
N SER A 299 -0.31 -20.58 -11.45
CA SER A 299 -0.34 -20.66 -9.99
C SER A 299 1.08 -20.65 -9.38
N ASP A 300 1.96 -21.52 -9.88
CA ASP A 300 3.35 -21.66 -9.42
C ASP A 300 4.15 -20.36 -9.62
N LEU A 301 3.94 -19.66 -10.74
CA LEU A 301 4.65 -18.41 -11.06
C LEU A 301 4.08 -17.20 -10.31
N LEU A 302 2.76 -17.10 -10.12
CA LEU A 302 2.17 -16.02 -9.32
C LEU A 302 2.57 -16.08 -7.85
N ALA A 303 2.74 -17.28 -7.28
CA ALA A 303 3.24 -17.43 -5.92
C ALA A 303 4.64 -16.82 -5.76
N LYS A 304 5.55 -17.11 -6.70
CA LYS A 304 6.91 -16.54 -6.74
C LYS A 304 6.91 -15.04 -7.00
N LEU A 305 6.02 -14.57 -7.88
CA LEU A 305 5.96 -13.16 -8.27
C LEU A 305 5.50 -12.26 -7.12
N LYS A 306 4.52 -12.72 -6.32
CA LYS A 306 4.07 -12.01 -5.10
C LYS A 306 5.19 -11.80 -4.08
N THR A 307 6.10 -12.75 -3.94
CA THR A 307 7.28 -12.61 -3.06
C THR A 307 8.40 -11.73 -3.62
N SER A 308 8.25 -11.25 -4.86
CA SER A 308 9.24 -10.41 -5.57
C SER A 308 8.73 -8.99 -5.86
N VAL A 309 7.59 -8.59 -5.28
CA VAL A 309 7.07 -7.21 -5.36
C VAL A 309 7.95 -6.31 -4.49
N PRO A 310 8.55 -5.23 -5.02
CA PRO A 310 9.36 -4.31 -4.22
C PRO A 310 8.53 -3.48 -3.24
N ASP A 311 9.15 -3.02 -2.16
CA ASP A 311 8.55 -2.04 -1.25
C ASP A 311 8.14 -0.77 -1.99
N GLY A 312 7.03 -0.15 -1.56
CA GLY A 312 6.45 1.02 -2.23
C GLY A 312 5.61 0.70 -3.47
N TYR A 313 5.60 -0.56 -3.96
CA TYR A 313 4.73 -1.00 -5.06
C TYR A 313 3.52 -1.78 -4.56
N ILE A 314 2.57 -1.99 -5.47
CA ILE A 314 1.39 -2.84 -5.31
C ILE A 314 1.14 -3.64 -6.60
N MET A 315 0.79 -4.92 -6.44
CA MET A 315 0.35 -5.82 -7.51
C MET A 315 -0.95 -6.50 -7.09
N TYR A 316 -2.05 -6.19 -7.79
CA TYR A 316 -3.37 -6.77 -7.49
C TYR A 316 -3.47 -8.24 -7.93
N PRO A 317 -4.39 -9.03 -7.34
CA PRO A 317 -4.54 -10.46 -7.67
C PRO A 317 -4.74 -10.78 -9.16
N ASN A 318 -5.41 -9.89 -9.90
CA ASN A 318 -5.68 -10.02 -11.34
C ASN A 318 -4.76 -9.14 -12.21
N ALA A 319 -3.73 -8.51 -11.63
CA ALA A 319 -2.78 -7.64 -12.33
C ALA A 319 -1.66 -8.46 -12.98
N TYR A 320 -2.01 -9.43 -13.83
CA TYR A 320 -1.04 -10.26 -14.53
C TYR A 320 -1.49 -10.66 -15.93
N VAL A 321 -0.52 -10.96 -16.79
CA VAL A 321 -0.73 -11.47 -18.16
C VAL A 321 0.20 -12.68 -18.37
N PRO A 322 -0.33 -13.89 -18.58
CA PRO A 322 0.47 -15.05 -18.94
C PRO A 322 0.70 -15.11 -20.46
N ILE A 323 1.92 -15.44 -20.88
CA ILE A 323 2.28 -15.76 -22.26
C ILE A 323 2.89 -17.16 -22.26
N PHE A 324 2.39 -18.05 -23.12
CA PHE A 324 2.83 -19.44 -23.22
C PHE A 324 3.50 -19.74 -24.55
N SER A 325 4.47 -20.67 -24.55
CA SER A 325 4.99 -21.27 -25.78
C SER A 325 3.97 -22.23 -26.39
N ALA A 326 4.23 -22.69 -27.63
CA ALA A 326 3.62 -23.92 -28.10
C ALA A 326 4.04 -25.10 -27.17
N PRO A 327 3.16 -26.09 -26.92
CA PRO A 327 3.53 -27.29 -26.18
C PRO A 327 4.54 -28.13 -26.97
N VAL A 328 5.60 -28.56 -26.31
CA VAL A 328 6.62 -29.45 -26.86
C VAL A 328 6.27 -30.88 -26.46
N ILE A 329 6.23 -31.79 -27.44
CA ILE A 329 5.94 -33.21 -27.24
C ILE A 329 7.24 -33.98 -27.43
N GLY A 330 7.70 -34.66 -26.39
CA GLY A 330 8.88 -35.54 -26.40
C GLY A 330 8.63 -36.88 -25.71
N GLY A 331 9.68 -37.67 -25.55
CA GLY A 331 9.64 -38.96 -24.86
C GLY A 331 9.96 -40.15 -25.77
N THR A 332 10.57 -41.19 -25.18
CA THR A 332 11.07 -42.38 -25.87
C THR A 332 10.10 -43.56 -25.83
N ASP A 333 9.28 -43.67 -24.79
CA ASP A 333 8.31 -44.76 -24.55
C ASP A 333 7.32 -44.92 -25.72
N PRO A 334 7.14 -46.12 -26.31
CA PRO A 334 6.16 -46.37 -27.38
C PRO A 334 4.70 -46.04 -27.04
N ARG A 335 4.33 -46.01 -25.75
CA ARG A 335 2.95 -45.84 -25.26
C ARG A 335 2.69 -44.53 -24.53
N SER A 336 3.71 -43.70 -24.33
CA SER A 336 3.56 -42.43 -23.62
C SER A 336 4.43 -41.32 -24.22
N ALA A 337 4.02 -40.08 -23.97
CA ALA A 337 4.76 -38.90 -24.37
C ALA A 337 4.72 -37.85 -23.25
N THR A 338 5.83 -37.15 -23.06
CA THR A 338 5.91 -36.01 -22.15
C THR A 338 5.51 -34.76 -22.91
N VAL A 339 4.46 -34.10 -22.43
CA VAL A 339 4.05 -32.76 -22.88
C VAL A 339 4.68 -31.75 -21.94
N THR A 340 5.60 -30.94 -22.47
CA THR A 340 6.24 -29.84 -21.74
C THR A 340 5.71 -28.51 -22.26
N LEU A 341 5.30 -27.62 -21.35
CA LEU A 341 4.85 -26.28 -21.67
C LEU A 341 5.73 -25.25 -20.94
N GLN A 342 6.21 -24.23 -21.65
CA GLN A 342 6.87 -23.08 -21.05
C GLN A 342 5.89 -21.92 -20.96
N GLY A 343 5.97 -21.14 -19.88
CA GLY A 343 5.18 -19.93 -19.69
C GLY A 343 5.98 -18.82 -19.00
N THR A 344 5.67 -17.59 -19.38
CA THR A 344 6.14 -16.37 -18.71
C THR A 344 4.91 -15.65 -18.17
N VAL A 345 4.90 -15.36 -16.87
CA VAL A 345 3.88 -14.50 -16.26
C VAL A 345 4.48 -13.11 -16.09
N TYR A 346 3.81 -12.11 -16.66
CA TYR A 346 4.10 -10.70 -16.47
C TYR A 346 3.14 -10.16 -15.41
N GLY A 347 3.65 -9.76 -14.25
CA GLY A 347 2.90 -9.00 -13.25
C GLY A 347 2.97 -7.52 -13.56
N ILE A 348 1.86 -6.83 -13.35
CA ILE A 348 1.72 -5.40 -13.54
C ILE A 348 1.76 -4.76 -12.15
N LEU A 349 2.75 -3.92 -11.93
CA LEU A 349 2.98 -3.22 -10.67
C LEU A 349 2.65 -1.75 -10.83
N PHE A 350 2.14 -1.15 -9.76
CA PHE A 350 1.91 0.29 -9.66
C PHE A 350 2.68 0.83 -8.45
N GLU A 351 3.27 2.02 -8.59
CA GLU A 351 3.83 2.73 -7.44
C GLU A 351 2.69 3.23 -6.55
N ARG A 352 2.75 2.99 -5.23
CA ARG A 352 1.67 3.36 -4.30
C ARG A 352 1.38 4.86 -4.32
N SER A 353 2.40 5.70 -4.35
CA SER A 353 2.29 7.17 -4.38
C SER A 353 1.49 7.65 -5.61
N GLY A 354 1.90 7.23 -6.81
CA GLY A 354 1.27 7.58 -8.08
C GLY A 354 -0.13 7.00 -8.22
N LEU A 355 -0.37 5.77 -7.72
CA LEU A 355 -1.70 5.18 -7.70
C LEU A 355 -2.65 5.97 -6.79
N VAL A 356 -2.23 6.29 -5.57
CA VAL A 356 -3.03 7.04 -4.61
C VAL A 356 -3.36 8.43 -5.13
N ALA A 357 -2.38 9.16 -5.65
CA ALA A 357 -2.59 10.48 -6.27
C ALA A 357 -3.61 10.42 -7.42
N ARG A 358 -3.60 9.33 -8.22
CA ARG A 358 -4.53 9.18 -9.34
C ARG A 358 -5.94 8.75 -8.94
N VAL A 359 -6.05 7.98 -7.86
CA VAL A 359 -7.29 7.31 -7.42
C VAL A 359 -8.04 8.14 -6.36
N ALA A 360 -7.36 8.61 -5.31
CA ALA A 360 -7.94 9.53 -4.31
C ALA A 360 -7.99 10.99 -4.82
N GLY A 361 -7.17 11.32 -5.81
CA GLY A 361 -7.06 12.65 -6.40
C GLY A 361 -6.01 13.53 -5.72
N GLU A 362 -5.28 14.33 -6.51
CA GLU A 362 -4.19 15.20 -6.04
C GLU A 362 -4.61 16.14 -4.89
N GLN A 363 -5.85 16.64 -4.92
CA GLN A 363 -6.39 17.51 -3.86
C GLN A 363 -6.54 16.77 -2.52
N SER A 364 -6.97 15.50 -2.54
CA SER A 364 -7.12 14.67 -1.34
C SER A 364 -5.76 14.35 -0.69
N VAL A 365 -4.72 14.18 -1.51
CA VAL A 365 -3.34 13.99 -1.05
C VAL A 365 -2.75 15.29 -0.51
N ALA A 366 -2.99 16.42 -1.19
CA ALA A 366 -2.49 17.73 -0.77
C ALA A 366 -3.01 18.19 0.62
N ILE A 367 -4.10 17.62 1.13
CA ILE A 367 -4.61 17.86 2.50
C ILE A 367 -3.57 17.54 3.59
N PHE A 368 -2.62 16.65 3.30
CA PHE A 368 -1.59 16.18 4.23
C PHE A 368 -0.29 17.01 4.15
N ASP A 369 -0.17 17.98 3.23
CA ASP A 369 1.04 18.79 2.99
C ASP A 369 2.30 17.89 2.86
N ASP A 370 3.39 18.22 3.57
CA ASP A 370 4.65 17.45 3.60
C ASP A 370 4.60 16.23 4.55
N PHE A 371 3.46 15.94 5.20
CA PHE A 371 3.35 14.83 6.16
C PHE A 371 3.02 13.50 5.47
N SER A 372 3.56 12.42 6.05
CA SER A 372 3.25 11.05 5.62
C SER A 372 1.80 10.66 5.95
N TYR A 373 1.26 9.74 5.15
CA TYR A 373 -0.04 9.13 5.35
C TYR A 373 0.00 7.64 4.99
N GLU A 374 -0.89 6.87 5.61
CA GLU A 374 -1.17 5.47 5.28
C GLU A 374 -2.41 5.39 4.38
N THR A 375 -2.56 4.26 3.68
CA THR A 375 -3.68 4.05 2.74
C THR A 375 -4.47 2.74 2.96
N PRO A 376 -5.12 2.56 4.12
CA PRO A 376 -5.98 1.41 4.38
C PRO A 376 -7.03 1.20 3.28
N GLY A 377 -7.21 -0.06 2.86
CA GLY A 377 -8.14 -0.45 1.80
C GLY A 377 -7.58 -0.41 0.37
N LEU A 378 -6.46 0.29 0.12
CA LEU A 378 -5.85 0.37 -1.22
C LEU A 378 -5.45 -1.01 -1.77
N ASP A 379 -4.89 -1.86 -0.91
CA ASP A 379 -4.48 -3.23 -1.22
C ASP A 379 -5.65 -4.19 -1.52
N SER A 380 -6.88 -3.81 -1.12
CA SER A 380 -8.09 -4.62 -1.29
C SER A 380 -9.01 -4.16 -2.44
N LEU A 381 -8.60 -3.18 -3.24
CA LEU A 381 -9.37 -2.76 -4.41
C LEU A 381 -9.50 -3.90 -5.44
N ASP A 382 -10.71 -4.10 -5.95
CA ASP A 382 -10.98 -4.99 -7.07
C ASP A 382 -10.36 -4.41 -8.35
N PHE A 383 -9.61 -5.24 -9.06
CA PHE A 383 -8.81 -4.87 -10.21
C PHE A 383 -9.18 -5.75 -11.41
N SER A 384 -9.39 -5.13 -12.56
CA SER A 384 -9.51 -5.85 -13.83
C SER A 384 -8.91 -5.06 -15.01
N ILE A 385 -8.40 -5.80 -16.01
CA ILE A 385 -7.83 -5.22 -17.23
C ILE A 385 -8.95 -5.14 -18.28
N ALA A 386 -9.32 -3.91 -18.66
CA ALA A 386 -10.42 -3.67 -19.60
C ALA A 386 -10.04 -3.99 -21.05
N ASN A 387 -8.77 -3.82 -21.44
CA ASN A 387 -8.26 -4.05 -22.79
C ASN A 387 -7.34 -5.28 -22.90
N ILE A 388 -7.63 -6.35 -22.16
CA ILE A 388 -6.77 -7.54 -22.05
C ILE A 388 -6.43 -8.21 -23.39
N LYS A 389 -7.25 -8.01 -24.43
CA LYS A 389 -7.01 -8.53 -25.79
C LYS A 389 -6.02 -7.70 -26.61
N ASP A 390 -5.91 -6.41 -26.30
CA ASP A 390 -5.09 -5.44 -27.04
C ASP A 390 -3.77 -5.12 -26.33
N PHE A 391 -3.75 -5.29 -25.00
CA PHE A 391 -2.56 -5.07 -24.17
C PHE A 391 -1.49 -6.15 -24.41
N SER A 392 -0.23 -5.73 -24.49
CA SER A 392 0.92 -6.60 -24.72
C SER A 392 2.11 -6.18 -23.84
N PRO A 393 2.51 -6.99 -22.84
CA PRO A 393 3.66 -6.71 -21.99
C PRO A 393 4.96 -6.52 -22.76
N GLU A 394 5.16 -7.27 -23.85
CA GLU A 394 6.35 -7.18 -24.70
C GLU A 394 6.44 -5.86 -25.48
N LYS A 395 5.29 -5.32 -25.92
CA LYS A 395 5.20 -4.04 -26.64
C LYS A 395 5.08 -2.83 -25.71
N LYS A 396 4.83 -3.05 -24.42
CA LYS A 396 4.63 -2.01 -23.39
C LYS A 396 3.61 -0.94 -23.81
N ASN A 397 2.53 -1.36 -24.46
CA ASN A 397 1.50 -0.45 -24.96
C ASN A 397 0.56 0.02 -23.82
N THR A 398 -0.40 0.87 -24.18
CA THR A 398 -1.37 1.44 -23.23
C THR A 398 -2.19 0.36 -22.54
N LEU A 399 -2.19 0.37 -21.22
CA LEU A 399 -2.99 -0.50 -20.36
C LEU A 399 -4.23 0.28 -19.89
N ILE A 400 -5.41 -0.31 -20.01
CA ILE A 400 -6.66 0.26 -19.49
C ILE A 400 -7.12 -0.63 -18.34
N ILE A 401 -7.10 -0.10 -17.13
CA ILE A 401 -7.50 -0.82 -15.91
C ILE A 401 -8.83 -0.30 -15.39
N LYS A 402 -9.57 -1.13 -14.67
CA LYS A 402 -10.70 -0.75 -13.83
C LYS A 402 -10.34 -1.05 -12.39
N LEU A 403 -10.59 -0.07 -11.52
CA LEU A 403 -10.46 -0.21 -10.07
C LEU A 403 -11.83 0.03 -9.43
N LYS A 404 -12.16 -0.80 -8.45
CA LYS A 404 -13.40 -0.68 -7.68
C LYS A 404 -13.20 -1.04 -6.21
N GLY A 405 -13.77 -0.25 -5.31
CA GLY A 405 -13.76 -0.51 -3.87
C GLY A 405 -13.58 0.77 -3.06
N ASP A 406 -13.59 0.64 -1.74
CA ASP A 406 -13.44 1.76 -0.81
C ASP A 406 -12.08 1.71 -0.13
N ALA A 407 -11.46 2.88 0.03
CA ALA A 407 -10.19 3.05 0.72
C ALA A 407 -10.17 4.41 1.44
N MET A 408 -9.13 4.67 2.22
CA MET A 408 -8.99 5.93 2.94
C MET A 408 -7.54 6.35 3.06
N LEU A 409 -7.30 7.66 3.12
CA LEU A 409 -6.01 8.24 3.52
C LEU A 409 -6.05 8.51 5.02
N VAL A 410 -5.08 8.03 5.78
CA VAL A 410 -4.98 8.24 7.23
C VAL A 410 -3.66 8.94 7.54
N GLY A 411 -3.71 10.12 8.16
CA GLY A 411 -2.50 10.90 8.46
C GLY A 411 -1.58 10.19 9.47
N THR A 412 -0.32 9.99 9.10
CA THR A 412 0.68 9.38 9.99
C THR A 412 1.20 10.44 10.97
N ILE A 413 0.89 10.28 12.26
CA ILE A 413 1.26 11.25 13.30
C ILE A 413 2.72 11.00 13.74
N PRO A 414 3.64 11.97 13.60
CA PRO A 414 5.04 11.80 14.03
C PRO A 414 5.16 11.96 15.56
N ILE A 415 4.81 10.91 16.31
CA ILE A 415 4.69 10.89 17.78
C ILE A 415 5.91 11.52 18.47
N ASN A 416 7.13 11.16 18.07
CA ASN A 416 8.36 11.66 18.69
C ASN A 416 8.52 13.18 18.50
N SER A 417 8.34 13.68 17.27
CA SER A 417 8.42 15.10 16.94
C SER A 417 7.30 15.92 17.59
N LEU A 418 6.15 15.29 17.85
CA LEU A 418 5.04 15.92 18.57
C LEU A 418 5.32 16.00 20.07
N LYS A 419 5.80 14.91 20.70
CA LYS A 419 6.21 14.91 22.12
C LYS A 419 7.25 15.99 22.42
N THR A 420 8.29 16.12 21.59
CA THR A 420 9.35 17.14 21.80
C THR A 420 8.83 18.57 21.65
N LYS A 421 7.90 18.83 20.73
CA LYS A 421 7.26 20.16 20.58
C LYS A 421 6.24 20.48 21.69
N LEU A 422 5.66 19.47 22.34
CA LEU A 422 4.72 19.65 23.46
C LEU A 422 5.43 19.81 24.82
N ALA A 423 6.64 19.28 24.96
CA ALA A 423 7.40 19.26 26.21
C ALA A 423 7.62 20.67 26.79
N GLY A 424 7.34 20.85 28.08
CA GLY A 424 7.52 22.12 28.80
C GLY A 424 6.48 23.22 28.53
N LEU A 425 5.52 23.01 27.61
CA LEU A 425 4.47 23.99 27.30
C LEU A 425 3.32 23.99 28.32
N SER A 426 2.63 25.12 28.46
CA SER A 426 1.32 25.18 29.14
C SER A 426 0.23 24.58 28.25
N LEU A 427 -0.87 24.12 28.86
CA LEU A 427 -2.00 23.52 28.13
C LEU A 427 -2.53 24.44 27.01
N ALA A 428 -2.60 25.76 27.24
CA ALA A 428 -3.01 26.75 26.24
C ALA A 428 -2.08 26.77 25.01
N GLU A 429 -0.76 26.74 25.23
CA GLU A 429 0.25 26.77 24.17
C GLU A 429 0.25 25.47 23.34
N THR A 430 -0.11 24.32 23.93
CA THR A 430 -0.20 23.06 23.17
C THR A 430 -1.20 23.12 22.02
N SER A 431 -2.25 23.93 22.14
CA SER A 431 -3.24 24.13 21.06
C SER A 431 -2.60 24.70 19.78
N SER A 432 -1.59 25.58 19.91
CA SER A 432 -0.87 26.15 18.77
C SER A 432 0.07 25.13 18.12
N VAL A 433 0.68 24.24 18.93
CA VAL A 433 1.46 23.11 18.41
C VAL A 433 0.55 22.15 17.64
N LEU A 434 -0.58 21.74 18.21
CA LEU A 434 -1.53 20.85 17.53
C LEU A 434 -2.07 21.46 16.22
N ARG A 435 -2.30 22.78 16.16
CA ARG A 435 -2.63 23.49 14.92
C ARG A 435 -1.57 23.40 13.82
N SER A 436 -0.28 23.27 14.17
CA SER A 436 0.79 23.02 13.18
C SER A 436 0.76 21.61 12.56
N PHE A 437 0.00 20.68 13.16
CA PHE A 437 -0.21 19.31 12.68
C PHE A 437 -1.63 19.07 12.13
N LYS A 438 -2.41 20.13 11.85
CA LYS A 438 -3.80 20.08 11.33
C LYS A 438 -3.99 19.25 10.03
N SER A 439 -2.89 18.97 9.35
CA SER A 439 -2.84 18.23 8.09
C SER A 439 -2.90 16.71 8.33
N VAL A 440 -2.42 16.24 9.49
CA VAL A 440 -2.49 14.82 9.93
C VAL A 440 -3.33 14.57 11.18
N ILE A 441 -3.67 15.59 11.96
CA ILE A 441 -4.47 15.47 13.19
C ILE A 441 -5.85 16.10 13.01
N GLU A 442 -6.89 15.38 13.42
CA GLU A 442 -8.24 15.93 13.56
C GLU A 442 -8.40 16.61 14.92
N ILE A 443 -8.08 17.90 14.95
CA ILE A 443 -7.95 18.70 16.18
C ILE A 443 -9.27 18.73 16.97
N GLU A 444 -10.41 18.82 16.30
CA GLU A 444 -11.74 18.90 16.93
C GLU A 444 -12.12 17.65 17.74
N LYS A 445 -11.53 16.50 17.42
CA LYS A 445 -11.76 15.21 18.09
C LYS A 445 -10.61 14.82 19.01
N SER A 446 -9.52 15.58 18.99
CA SER A 446 -8.33 15.32 19.82
C SER A 446 -8.45 16.06 21.16
N SER A 447 -7.98 15.44 22.24
CA SER A 447 -8.04 16.02 23.58
C SER A 447 -6.73 15.81 24.33
N GLY A 448 -6.45 16.66 25.30
CA GLY A 448 -5.25 16.57 26.11
C GLY A 448 -5.49 17.07 27.52
N TYR A 449 -4.89 16.40 28.50
CA TYR A 449 -4.96 16.79 29.90
C TYR A 449 -3.58 16.62 30.57
N VAL A 450 -3.31 17.48 31.54
CA VAL A 450 -2.10 17.45 32.36
C VAL A 450 -2.49 17.15 33.79
N THR A 451 -1.75 16.25 34.43
CA THR A 451 -1.92 15.89 35.84
C THR A 451 -0.67 16.29 36.62
N PRO A 452 -0.79 17.13 37.66
CA PRO A 452 -1.99 17.88 38.05
C PRO A 452 -2.30 19.10 37.13
N PRO A 453 -3.55 19.61 37.11
CA PRO A 453 -4.00 20.58 36.10
C PRO A 453 -3.30 21.95 36.09
N TRP A 454 -2.67 22.33 37.21
CA TRP A 454 -1.90 23.57 37.34
C TRP A 454 -0.45 23.45 36.83
N SER A 455 0.01 22.26 36.46
CA SER A 455 1.37 22.03 35.97
C SER A 455 1.46 22.17 34.45
N LYS A 456 2.68 22.48 33.96
CA LYS A 456 2.99 22.42 32.53
C LYS A 456 3.17 20.98 32.07
N VAL A 457 3.09 20.75 30.76
CA VAL A 457 3.48 19.48 30.14
C VAL A 457 4.91 19.14 30.57
N PRO A 458 5.20 17.89 31.01
CA PRO A 458 6.54 17.51 31.46
C PRO A 458 7.61 17.79 30.40
N SER A 459 8.79 18.22 30.84
CA SER A 459 9.94 18.41 29.93
C SER A 459 10.55 17.07 29.46
N ASN A 460 10.28 15.95 30.14
CA ASN A 460 10.72 14.62 29.72
C ASN A 460 9.63 13.97 28.82
N PRO A 461 9.93 13.63 27.55
CA PRO A 461 9.03 12.92 26.62
C PRO A 461 8.46 11.60 27.14
N ASP A 462 9.16 10.88 28.03
CA ASP A 462 8.71 9.61 28.62
C ASP A 462 7.47 9.79 29.51
N ARG A 463 7.22 11.01 29.98
CA ARG A 463 6.07 11.38 30.81
C ARG A 463 4.94 12.03 30.02
N ILE A 464 5.08 12.06 28.69
CA ILE A 464 4.04 12.47 27.75
C ILE A 464 3.51 11.20 27.08
N THR A 465 2.32 10.78 27.47
CA THR A 465 1.59 9.70 26.80
C THR A 465 0.84 10.27 25.61
N ILE A 466 0.96 9.64 24.45
CA ILE A 466 0.16 9.96 23.26
C ILE A 466 -0.54 8.68 22.83
N GLU A 467 -1.87 8.67 22.95
CA GLU A 467 -2.75 7.60 22.50
C GLU A 467 -3.34 8.00 21.16
N VAL A 468 -3.08 7.21 20.11
CA VAL A 468 -3.67 7.44 18.79
C VAL A 468 -4.93 6.60 18.67
N LEU A 469 -6.09 7.24 18.52
CA LEU A 469 -7.35 6.54 18.30
C LEU A 469 -7.49 6.16 16.83
N THR A 470 -6.98 4.99 16.45
CA THR A 470 -7.43 4.30 15.23
C THR A 470 -8.88 3.85 15.40
N LYS A 471 -9.71 4.09 14.38
CA LYS A 471 -11.15 3.79 14.36
C LYS A 471 -11.47 2.71 13.34
#